data_AF-A0A964UWH9-F1
#
_entry.id   AF-A0A964UWH9-F1
#
_cell.length_a   1.000
_cell.length_b   1.000
_cell.length_c   1.000
_cell.angle_alpha   90.00
_cell.angle_beta   90.00
_cell.angle_gamma   90.00
#
_symmetry.space_group_name_H-M   'P 1'
#
loop_
_entity.id
_entity.type
_entity.pdbx_description
1 polymer ?
#
loop_
_entity_poly.entity_id
_entity_poly.type
_entity_poly.pdbx_seq_one_letter_code
_entity_poly.pdbx_strand_id
1 'polypeptide(L)' 'LAEDRSGDVVVRLYESRGGRARATLTTSFPVSRADVTDLLERPLHAAESTEGGFAVRLRPFQILTLRFAYPLPASS' A
#
# COMPACT_ATOMS: atom_id res chain seq x y z
N LEU A 1 0.90 -11.39 -4.60
CA LEU A 1 -0.03 -11.27 -5.74
C LEU A 1 -1.42 -11.25 -5.16
N ALA A 2 -2.21 -10.23 -5.46
CA ALA A 2 -3.61 -10.16 -5.05
C ALA A 2 -4.39 -11.35 -5.60
N GLU A 3 -5.35 -11.85 -4.82
CA GLU A 3 -6.12 -13.07 -5.15
C GLU A 3 -7.02 -12.89 -6.39
N ASP A 4 -7.29 -11.65 -6.80
CA ASP A 4 -8.16 -11.31 -7.93
C ASP A 4 -7.48 -11.38 -9.30
N ARG A 5 -6.23 -11.88 -9.38
CA ARG A 5 -5.42 -12.00 -10.62
C ARG A 5 -5.15 -10.65 -11.33
N SER A 6 -5.34 -9.52 -10.65
CA SER A 6 -5.02 -8.18 -11.17
C SER A 6 -3.53 -7.95 -11.46
N GLY A 7 -2.66 -8.72 -10.80
CA GLY A 7 -1.22 -8.42 -10.75
C GLY A 7 -0.87 -7.42 -9.64
N ASP A 8 -1.86 -6.95 -8.87
CA ASP A 8 -1.64 -6.02 -7.78
C ASP A 8 -0.85 -6.65 -6.64
N VAL A 9 -0.12 -5.79 -5.92
CA VAL A 9 0.69 -6.17 -4.78
C VAL A 9 0.03 -5.64 -3.52
N VAL A 10 -0.34 -6.56 -2.61
CA VAL A 10 -0.86 -6.21 -1.28
C VAL A 10 0.28 -6.27 -0.27
N VAL A 11 0.47 -5.18 0.47
CA VAL A 11 1.48 -5.06 1.54
C VAL A 11 0.77 -4.80 2.85
N ARG A 12 1.09 -5.59 3.88
CA ARG A 12 0.60 -5.39 5.25
C ARG A 12 1.75 -4.98 6.16
N LEU A 13 1.60 -3.83 6.79
CA LEU A 13 2.55 -3.30 7.77
C LEU A 13 1.94 -3.43 9.16
N TYR A 14 2.76 -3.85 10.12
CA TYR A 14 2.35 -3.99 11.52
C TYR A 14 3.28 -3.19 12.42
N GLU A 15 2.70 -2.34 13.27
CA GLU A 15 3.43 -1.69 14.36
C GLU A 15 3.47 -2.63 15.58
N SER A 16 4.66 -3.10 15.96
CA SER A 16 4.82 -4.16 16.96
C SER A 16 5.19 -3.68 18.37
N ARG A 17 5.50 -2.40 18.57
CA ARG A 17 6.06 -1.87 19.81
C ARG A 17 5.06 -1.07 20.65
N GLY A 18 3.82 -0.94 20.20
CA GLY A 18 2.78 -0.16 20.89
C GLY A 18 2.96 1.35 20.74
N GLY A 19 3.76 1.79 19.76
CA GLY A 19 4.10 3.19 19.53
C GLY A 19 3.40 3.78 18.30
N ARG A 20 3.60 5.09 18.08
CA ARG A 20 3.34 5.70 16.77
C ARG A 20 4.58 5.57 15.91
N ALA A 21 4.43 5.14 14.66
CA ALA A 21 5.53 5.04 13.72
C ALA A 21 5.26 5.87 12.46
N ARG A 22 6.33 6.40 11.87
CA ARG A 22 6.32 7.04 10.56
C ARG A 22 7.39 6.38 9.70
N ALA A 23 7.07 6.10 8.46
CA ALA A 23 7.98 5.49 7.50
C ALA A 23 7.66 5.94 6.08
N THR A 24 8.62 5.78 5.17
CA THR A 24 8.40 5.91 3.74
C THR A 24 8.52 4.53 3.11
N LEU A 25 7.48 4.09 2.42
CA LEU A 25 7.46 2.83 1.70
C LEU A 25 7.86 3.09 0.24
N THR A 26 8.99 2.53 -0.16
CA THR A 26 9.49 2.55 -1.54
C THR A 26 9.16 1.23 -2.24
N THR A 27 8.92 1.29 -3.55
CA THR A 27 8.71 0.09 -4.37
C THR A 27 9.83 -0.02 -5.41
N SER A 28 10.25 -1.25 -5.71
CA SER A 28 11.22 -1.55 -6.77
C SER A 28 10.54 -2.10 -8.03
N PHE A 29 9.21 -1.92 -8.12
CA PHE A 29 8.37 -2.38 -9.21
C PHE A 29 7.47 -1.23 -9.67
N PRO A 30 7.00 -1.24 -10.93
CA PRO A 30 6.09 -0.21 -11.42
C PRO A 30 4.78 -0.16 -10.63
N VAL A 31 4.35 1.05 -10.27
CA VAL A 31 3.09 1.31 -9.55
C VAL A 31 2.34 2.42 -10.27
N SER A 32 1.07 2.18 -10.62
CA SER A 32 0.20 3.22 -11.19
C SER A 32 -0.62 3.94 -10.12
N ARG A 33 -0.98 3.23 -9.04
CA ARG A 33 -1.78 3.73 -7.93
C ARG A 33 -1.50 2.93 -6.66
N ALA A 34 -1.66 3.56 -5.50
CA ALA A 34 -1.66 2.88 -4.22
C ALA A 34 -2.88 3.32 -3.38
N ASP A 35 -3.56 2.37 -2.76
CA ASP A 35 -4.70 2.62 -1.87
C ASP A 35 -4.49 1.96 -0.51
N VAL A 36 -4.91 2.64 0.54
CA VAL A 36 -5.14 2.04 1.85
C VAL A 36 -6.42 1.21 1.77
N THR A 37 -6.38 -0.01 2.28
CA THR A 37 -7.51 -0.95 2.23
C THR A 37 -7.92 -1.44 3.61
N ASP A 38 -9.11 -2.04 3.69
CA ASP A 38 -9.51 -2.84 4.84
C ASP A 38 -8.84 -4.23 4.84
N LEU A 39 -9.18 -5.08 5.81
CA LEU A 39 -8.62 -6.44 5.90
C LEU A 39 -9.07 -7.38 4.77
N LEU A 40 -10.13 -7.00 4.04
CA LEU A 40 -10.67 -7.71 2.89
C LEU A 40 -10.20 -7.08 1.56
N GLU A 41 -9.15 -6.24 1.62
CA GLU A 41 -8.49 -5.63 0.46
C GLU A 41 -9.35 -4.64 -0.32
N ARG A 42 -10.42 -4.13 0.29
CA ARG A 42 -11.31 -3.13 -0.32
C ARG A 42 -10.72 -1.74 -0.15
N PRO A 43 -10.60 -0.92 -1.21
CA PRO A 43 -10.06 0.43 -1.12
C PRO A 43 -10.86 1.31 -0.17
N LEU A 44 -10.16 2.01 0.72
CA LEU A 44 -10.72 3.02 1.62
C LEU A 44 -10.41 4.43 1.12
N HIS A 45 -9.13 4.70 0.83
CA HIS A 45 -8.64 5.97 0.29
C HIS A 45 -7.27 5.79 -0.36
N ALA A 46 -6.87 6.73 -1.22
CA ALA A 46 -5.55 6.74 -1.82
C ALA A 46 -4.44 6.88 -0.76
N ALA A 47 -3.33 6.17 -0.95
CA ALA A 47 -2.15 6.35 -0.14
C ALA A 47 -1.49 7.72 -0.44
N GLU A 48 -0.89 8.32 0.59
CA GLU A 48 -0.18 9.59 0.46
C GLU A 48 1.14 9.37 -0.29
N SER A 49 1.20 9.80 -1.55
CA SER A 49 2.41 9.76 -2.37
C SER A 49 3.29 10.99 -2.11
N THR A 50 4.60 10.79 -2.16
CA THR A 50 5.65 11.80 -2.00
C THR A 50 6.72 11.58 -3.06
N GLU A 51 7.65 12.52 -3.23
CA GLU A 51 8.78 12.37 -4.17
C GLU A 51 9.62 11.10 -3.92
N GLY A 52 9.69 10.64 -2.66
CA GLY A 52 10.49 9.49 -2.26
C GLY A 52 9.71 8.17 -2.07
N GLY A 53 8.44 8.10 -2.44
CA GLY A 53 7.58 6.93 -2.23
C GLY A 53 6.31 7.26 -1.44
N PHE A 54 5.76 6.28 -0.71
CA PHE A 54 4.48 6.44 -0.01
C PHE A 54 4.68 6.72 1.47
N ALA A 55 4.14 7.83 1.97
CA ALA A 55 4.20 8.17 3.38
C ALA A 55 3.25 7.27 4.18
N VAL A 56 3.78 6.62 5.21
CA VAL A 56 3.04 5.72 6.09
C VAL A 56 3.08 6.24 7.52
N ARG A 57 1.91 6.24 8.17
CA ARG A 57 1.77 6.55 9.60
C ARG A 57 1.01 5.40 10.26
N LEU A 58 1.60 4.80 11.29
CA LEU A 58 1.00 3.71 12.05
C LEU A 58 0.67 4.19 13.47
N ARG A 59 -0.52 3.82 13.94
CA ARG A 59 -0.93 3.92 15.35
C ARG A 59 -0.45 2.69 16.12
N PRO A 60 -0.44 2.73 17.48
CA PRO A 60 -0.09 1.57 18.30
C PRO A 60 -0.83 0.31 17.87
N PHE A 61 -0.09 -0.77 17.62
CA PHE A 61 -0.61 -2.08 17.21
C PHE A 61 -1.47 -2.09 15.93
N GLN A 62 -1.36 -1.05 15.10
CA GLN A 62 -2.13 -1.00 13.86
C GLN A 62 -1.56 -1.97 12.82
N ILE A 63 -2.47 -2.68 12.15
CA ILE A 63 -2.22 -3.29 10.84
C ILE A 63 -2.70 -2.29 9.78
N LEU A 64 -1.81 -1.88 8.89
CA LEU A 64 -2.13 -1.08 7.71
C LEU A 64 -1.95 -1.94 6.48
N THR A 65 -3.01 -2.05 5.67
CA THR A 65 -2.97 -2.75 4.38
C THR A 65 -2.92 -1.72 3.26
N LEU A 66 -1.96 -1.88 2.36
CA LEU A 66 -1.82 -1.10 1.14
C LEU A 66 -1.96 -2.04 -0.05
N ARG A 67 -2.69 -1.61 -1.08
CA ARG A 67 -2.78 -2.28 -2.37
C ARG A 67 -2.13 -1.39 -3.43
N PHE A 68 -1.15 -1.94 -4.14
CA PHE A 68 -0.44 -1.29 -5.23
C PHE A 68 -0.94 -1.84 -6.56
N ALA A 69 -1.54 -0.96 -7.36
CA ALA A 69 -2.02 -1.29 -8.69
C ALA A 69 -0.84 -1.41 -9.65
N TYR A 70 -0.79 -2.53 -10.37
CA TYR A 70 0.17 -2.67 -11.47
C TYR A 70 -0.27 -1.78 -12.65
N PRO A 71 0.65 -1.10 -13.36
CA PRO A 71 0.28 -0.35 -14.56
C PRO A 71 -0.22 -1.32 -15.64
N LEU A 72 -1.47 -1.15 -16.09
CA LEU A 72 -1.91 -1.84 -17.30
C LEU A 72 -1.04 -1.36 -18.48
N PRO A 73 -0.55 -2.27 -19.33
CA PRO A 73 0.12 -1.85 -20.56
C PRO A 73 -0.85 -1.00 -21.38
N ALA A 74 -0.36 0.11 -21.95
CA ALA A 74 -1.16 0.92 -22.86
C ALA A 74 -1.60 0.03 -24.03
N SER A 75 -2.90 -0.06 -24.28
CA SER A 75 -3.43 -0.74 -25.46
C SER A 75 -2.94 0.01 -26.70
N SER A 76 -2.07 -0.65 -27.46
CA SER A 76 -1.61 -0.23 -28.80
C SER A 76 -2.73 -0.24 -29.83
#